data_AF-A0AAU5E2C7-F1
#
_entry.id   AF-A0AAU5E2C7-F1
#
_cell.length_a   1.000
_cell.length_b   1.000
_cell.length_c   1.000
_cell.angle_alpha   90.00
_cell.angle_beta   90.00
_cell.angle_gamma   90.00
#
_symmetry.space_group_name_H-M   'P 1'
#
loop_
_entity.id
_entity.type
_entity.pdbx_description
1 polymer ?
#
loop_
_entity_poly.entity_id
_entity_poly.type
_entity_poly.pdbx_seq_one_letter_code
_entity_poly.pdbx_strand_id
1 'polypeptide(L)'
;MSLLTPLGGLPYPQPTDAANVPLHLQSLAESVDGRTVLRFADAATRDAKVNAPVAGMLAWLTTPGRYFHYTGTQWHPVVPGPVHKANSTIGTTASTTYAETLTGSTGDPTAVTFTAPPSGSVLVSVGARISGTAAGVSCLMSANVRTGTTLTLAAADTRAAIGSGTSQSSGSTQFQVNGLAAGAVCTATAAYKSAATTNTATFAYRFVTVTPLT
;
A
#
# COMPACT_ATOMS: atom_id res chain seq x y z
N MET A 1 -13.31 42.61 -11.58
CA MET A 1 -12.71 41.37 -11.02
C MET A 1 -13.63 40.97 -9.88
N SER A 2 -14.23 39.79 -9.95
CA SER A 2 -15.13 39.29 -8.90
C SER A 2 -14.38 39.22 -7.55
N LEU A 3 -14.99 39.73 -6.49
CA LEU A 3 -14.48 39.53 -5.13
C LEU A 3 -14.70 38.08 -4.70
N LEU A 4 -13.88 37.62 -3.75
CA LEU A 4 -13.84 36.24 -3.29
C LEU A 4 -14.23 36.14 -1.82
N THR A 5 -14.97 35.10 -1.44
CA THR A 5 -15.24 34.85 -0.02
C THR A 5 -13.93 34.59 0.74
N PRO A 6 -13.81 35.03 2.00
CA PRO A 6 -12.52 35.02 2.71
C PRO A 6 -12.02 33.62 3.09
N LEU A 7 -12.93 32.67 3.33
CA LEU A 7 -12.58 31.29 3.68
C LEU A 7 -12.56 30.38 2.46
N GLY A 8 -13.64 30.45 1.68
CA GLY A 8 -13.84 29.56 0.55
C GLY A 8 -13.12 30.02 -0.69
N GLY A 9 -12.84 31.32 -0.88
CA GLY A 9 -12.37 31.86 -2.15
C GLY A 9 -13.41 31.77 -3.26
N LEU A 10 -14.71 31.76 -2.93
CA LEU A 10 -15.81 31.60 -3.90
C LEU A 10 -16.14 32.95 -4.54
N PRO A 11 -16.29 33.02 -5.88
CA PRO A 11 -16.66 34.27 -6.54
C PRO A 11 -18.08 34.66 -6.16
N TYR A 12 -18.30 35.95 -5.92
CA TYR A 12 -19.64 36.49 -5.74
C TYR A 12 -19.80 37.85 -6.45
N PRO A 13 -20.99 38.13 -7.01
CA PRO A 13 -21.23 39.35 -7.77
C PRO A 13 -21.01 40.62 -6.95
N GLN A 14 -20.41 41.64 -7.57
CA GLN A 14 -20.29 42.99 -7.06
C GLN A 14 -21.28 43.94 -7.74
N PRO A 15 -21.66 45.05 -7.07
CA PRO A 15 -22.53 46.06 -7.68
C PRO A 15 -21.98 46.64 -9.00
N THR A 16 -20.68 46.57 -9.22
CA THR A 16 -19.99 47.06 -10.42
C THR A 16 -19.81 46.01 -11.52
N ASP A 17 -20.18 44.75 -11.27
CA ASP A 17 -20.10 43.69 -12.28
C ASP A 17 -21.21 43.84 -13.32
N ALA A 18 -20.98 43.34 -14.53
CA ALA A 18 -22.00 43.34 -15.58
C ALA A 18 -23.23 42.52 -15.14
N ALA A 19 -24.43 42.97 -15.52
CA ALA A 19 -25.68 42.28 -15.22
C ALA A 19 -25.83 40.99 -16.05
N ASN A 20 -25.08 39.95 -15.68
CA ASN A 20 -25.08 38.64 -16.32
C ASN A 20 -25.22 37.53 -15.28
N VAL A 21 -26.45 37.35 -14.78
CA VAL A 21 -26.79 36.35 -13.77
C VAL A 21 -26.41 34.92 -14.18
N PRO A 22 -26.63 34.47 -15.43
CA PRO A 22 -26.19 33.15 -15.86
C PRO A 22 -24.68 32.92 -15.68
N LEU A 23 -23.85 33.89 -16.09
CA LEU A 23 -22.40 33.80 -15.94
C LEU A 23 -21.97 33.75 -14.48
N HIS A 24 -22.58 34.58 -13.62
CA HIS A 24 -22.25 34.61 -12.19
C HIS A 24 -22.59 33.28 -11.52
N LEU A 25 -23.76 32.71 -11.78
CA LEU A 25 -24.16 31.41 -11.24
C LEU A 25 -23.29 30.27 -11.76
N GLN A 26 -22.91 30.29 -13.03
CA GLN A 26 -21.99 29.32 -13.61
C GLN A 26 -20.62 29.36 -12.90
N SER A 27 -20.02 30.55 -12.76
CA SER A 27 -18.72 30.71 -12.12
C SER A 27 -18.69 30.25 -10.65
N LEU A 28 -19.79 30.50 -9.91
CA LEU A 28 -19.97 30.00 -8.56
C LEU A 28 -20.10 28.48 -8.54
N ALA A 29 -20.93 27.89 -9.43
CA ALA A 29 -21.12 26.45 -9.51
C ALA A 29 -19.79 25.72 -9.80
N GLU A 30 -19.01 26.21 -10.78
CA GLU A 30 -17.68 25.66 -11.10
C GLU A 30 -16.72 25.74 -9.91
N SER A 31 -16.76 26.86 -9.17
CA SER A 31 -15.93 27.04 -7.97
C SER A 31 -16.37 26.17 -6.78
N VAL A 32 -17.66 25.86 -6.66
CA VAL A 32 -18.21 24.95 -5.64
C VAL A 32 -17.89 23.50 -6.00
N ASP A 33 -18.01 23.10 -7.25
CA ASP A 33 -17.67 21.75 -7.72
C ASP A 33 -16.22 21.38 -7.39
N GLY A 34 -15.28 22.32 -7.56
CA GLY A 34 -13.88 22.10 -7.19
C GLY A 34 -13.60 21.96 -5.68
N ARG A 35 -14.58 22.30 -4.82
CA ARG A 35 -14.42 22.38 -3.36
C ARG A 35 -15.35 21.46 -2.58
N THR A 36 -16.32 20.86 -3.25
CA THR A 36 -17.18 19.82 -2.68
C THR A 36 -16.51 18.46 -2.83
N VAL A 37 -16.93 17.50 -1.99
CA VAL A 37 -16.49 16.11 -2.17
C VAL A 37 -17.18 15.55 -3.40
N LEU A 38 -16.42 15.42 -4.48
CA LEU A 38 -16.88 14.79 -5.71
C LEU A 38 -17.09 13.29 -5.49
N ARG A 39 -18.11 12.69 -6.10
CA ARG A 39 -18.44 11.27 -5.93
C ARG A 39 -18.39 10.55 -7.27
N PHE A 40 -17.62 9.48 -7.35
CA PHE A 40 -17.46 8.66 -8.55
C PHE A 40 -17.61 7.17 -8.25
N ALA A 41 -18.00 6.39 -9.25
CA ALA A 41 -18.08 4.94 -9.14
C ALA A 41 -16.68 4.34 -8.86
N ASP A 42 -15.68 4.76 -9.64
CA ASP A 42 -14.31 4.27 -9.58
C ASP A 42 -13.31 5.35 -10.05
N ALA A 43 -12.02 4.99 -10.05
CA ALA A 43 -10.94 5.88 -10.46
C ALA A 43 -11.03 6.27 -11.95
N ALA A 44 -11.41 5.34 -12.85
CA ALA A 44 -11.51 5.61 -14.27
C ALA A 44 -12.60 6.65 -14.58
N THR A 45 -13.76 6.53 -13.91
CA THR A 45 -14.87 7.47 -14.03
C THR A 45 -14.48 8.86 -13.51
N ARG A 46 -13.72 8.93 -12.41
CA ARG A 46 -13.18 10.19 -11.90
C ARG A 46 -12.23 10.81 -12.92
N ASP A 47 -11.25 10.05 -13.40
CA ASP A 47 -10.18 10.55 -14.26
C ASP A 47 -10.71 10.99 -15.64
N ALA A 48 -11.82 10.41 -16.11
CA ALA A 48 -12.52 10.84 -17.31
C ALA A 48 -13.34 12.15 -17.14
N LYS A 49 -13.72 12.50 -15.91
CA LYS A 49 -14.52 13.69 -15.60
C LYS A 49 -13.69 14.85 -15.05
N VAL A 50 -12.58 14.57 -14.39
CA VAL A 50 -11.71 15.55 -13.77
C VAL A 50 -10.41 15.66 -14.57
N ASN A 51 -10.46 16.44 -15.65
CA ASN A 51 -9.36 16.54 -16.61
C ASN A 51 -8.27 17.53 -16.17
N ALA A 52 -8.56 18.38 -15.18
CA ALA A 52 -7.62 19.36 -14.62
C ALA A 52 -7.74 19.40 -13.07
N PRO A 53 -7.33 18.31 -12.39
CA PRO A 53 -7.39 18.26 -10.92
C PRO A 53 -6.43 19.27 -10.29
N VAL A 54 -6.87 19.89 -9.19
CA VAL A 54 -6.08 20.86 -8.42
C VAL A 54 -5.60 20.21 -7.12
N ALA A 55 -4.39 20.56 -6.67
CA ALA A 55 -3.87 20.04 -5.40
C ALA A 55 -4.84 20.33 -4.24
N GLY A 56 -5.09 19.32 -3.41
CA GLY A 56 -6.06 19.38 -2.31
C GLY A 56 -7.50 19.02 -2.69
N MET A 57 -7.82 18.84 -3.98
CA MET A 57 -9.15 18.40 -4.39
C MET A 57 -9.50 17.03 -3.80
N LEU A 58 -10.71 16.87 -3.25
CA LEU A 58 -11.18 15.66 -2.58
C LEU A 58 -12.25 14.93 -3.40
N ALA A 59 -12.16 13.60 -3.44
CA ALA A 59 -13.15 12.73 -4.08
C ALA A 59 -13.44 11.47 -3.25
N TRP A 60 -14.68 11.02 -3.27
CA TRP A 60 -15.11 9.71 -2.80
C TRP A 60 -15.24 8.75 -3.99
N LEU A 61 -14.64 7.56 -3.87
CA LEU A 61 -14.82 6.47 -4.82
C LEU A 61 -15.64 5.35 -4.19
N THR A 62 -16.76 4.95 -4.83
CA THR A 62 -17.59 3.82 -4.39
C THR A 62 -16.79 2.52 -4.39
N THR A 63 -15.96 2.31 -5.41
CA THR A 63 -14.96 1.26 -5.47
C THR A 63 -13.59 1.94 -5.51
N PRO A 64 -12.76 1.87 -4.46
CA PRO A 64 -12.74 0.88 -3.37
C PRO A 64 -13.42 1.32 -2.04
N GLY A 65 -14.31 2.30 -2.04
CA GLY A 65 -15.08 2.71 -0.86
C GLY A 65 -14.29 3.59 0.11
N ARG A 66 -13.59 4.62 -0.40
CA ARG A 66 -12.80 5.54 0.45
C ARG A 66 -12.59 6.90 -0.20
N TYR A 67 -12.15 7.87 0.62
CA TYR A 67 -11.73 9.20 0.18
C TYR A 67 -10.33 9.20 -0.42
N PHE A 68 -10.18 10.00 -1.48
CA PHE A 68 -8.93 10.34 -2.14
C PHE A 68 -8.77 11.85 -2.19
N HIS A 69 -7.53 12.33 -2.14
CA HIS A 69 -7.16 13.71 -2.43
C HIS A 69 -6.16 13.76 -3.58
N TYR A 70 -6.20 14.81 -4.38
CA TYR A 70 -5.20 15.04 -5.40
C TYR A 70 -3.98 15.76 -4.79
N THR A 71 -2.79 15.23 -5.00
CA THR A 71 -1.53 15.75 -4.43
C THR A 71 -0.89 16.84 -5.27
N GLY A 72 -1.44 17.13 -6.45
CA GLY A 72 -0.82 17.97 -7.49
C GLY A 72 -0.26 17.14 -8.66
N THR A 73 0.08 15.87 -8.41
CA THR A 73 0.59 14.95 -9.45
C THR A 73 -0.24 13.69 -9.60
N GLN A 74 -0.89 13.22 -8.52
CA GLN A 74 -1.71 12.02 -8.53
C GLN A 74 -2.77 12.03 -7.43
N TRP A 75 -3.78 11.19 -7.61
CA TRP A 75 -4.79 10.90 -6.59
C TRP A 75 -4.27 9.91 -5.57
N HIS A 76 -4.33 10.27 -4.28
CA HIS A 76 -3.86 9.45 -3.17
C HIS A 76 -4.99 9.23 -2.15
N PRO A 77 -5.13 8.04 -1.54
CA PRO A 77 -6.10 7.86 -0.46
C PRO A 77 -5.80 8.82 0.70
N VAL A 78 -6.84 9.39 1.30
CA VAL A 78 -6.73 10.31 2.46
C VAL A 78 -6.19 9.57 3.68
N VAL A 79 -6.64 8.34 3.90
CA VAL A 79 -6.11 7.44 4.93
C VAL A 79 -5.60 6.18 4.23
N PRO A 80 -4.28 6.07 3.97
CA PRO A 80 -3.72 4.87 3.38
C PRO A 80 -3.78 3.74 4.42
N GLY A 81 -4.72 2.81 4.24
CA GLY A 81 -4.86 1.63 5.10
C GLY A 81 -3.79 0.56 4.79
N PRO A 82 -3.59 -0.42 5.70
CA PRO A 82 -2.68 -1.52 5.46
C PRO A 82 -3.14 -2.38 4.29
N VAL A 83 -2.18 -2.90 3.52
CA VAL A 83 -2.43 -3.97 2.54
C VAL A 83 -1.98 -5.30 3.13
N HIS A 84 -2.73 -6.36 2.87
CA HIS A 84 -2.51 -7.66 3.48
C HIS A 84 -2.75 -8.79 2.47
N LYS A 85 -1.85 -9.78 2.50
CA LYS A 85 -2.04 -11.07 1.83
C LYS A 85 -1.70 -12.17 2.80
N ALA A 86 -2.63 -13.10 2.97
CA ALA A 86 -2.39 -14.37 3.65
C ALA A 86 -2.44 -15.52 2.64
N ASN A 87 -1.68 -16.57 2.94
CA ASN A 87 -1.70 -17.85 2.26
C ASN A 87 -1.75 -18.97 3.32
N SER A 88 -2.88 -19.68 3.38
CA SER A 88 -3.11 -20.78 4.32
C SER A 88 -2.43 -22.08 3.90
N THR A 89 -2.01 -22.20 2.64
CA THR A 89 -1.39 -23.42 2.12
C THR A 89 0.00 -23.63 2.73
N ILE A 90 0.25 -24.86 3.14
CA ILE A 90 1.55 -25.33 3.64
C ILE A 90 2.55 -25.29 2.48
N GLY A 91 3.80 -24.96 2.79
CA GLY A 91 4.91 -25.10 1.86
C GLY A 91 6.20 -25.41 2.60
N THR A 92 7.15 -26.00 1.88
CA THR A 92 8.46 -26.36 2.45
C THR A 92 9.63 -25.84 1.62
N THR A 93 10.78 -25.69 2.27
CA THR A 93 12.05 -25.40 1.60
C THR A 93 13.23 -25.92 2.41
N ALA A 94 14.23 -26.48 1.73
CA ALA A 94 15.55 -26.77 2.29
C ALA A 94 16.61 -25.74 1.87
N SER A 95 16.20 -24.69 1.16
CA SER A 95 17.09 -23.66 0.64
C SER A 95 17.77 -22.88 1.78
N THR A 96 19.09 -22.71 1.69
CA THR A 96 19.88 -21.85 2.58
C THR A 96 19.95 -20.40 2.10
N THR A 97 19.37 -20.10 0.95
CA THR A 97 19.12 -18.74 0.46
C THR A 97 17.62 -18.45 0.47
N TYR A 98 17.26 -17.17 0.59
CA TYR A 98 15.86 -16.75 0.57
C TYR A 98 15.21 -17.06 -0.78
N ALA A 99 14.15 -17.86 -0.76
CA ALA A 99 13.30 -18.17 -1.91
C ALA A 99 11.90 -17.57 -1.71
N GLU A 100 11.28 -17.05 -2.77
CA GLU A 100 9.95 -16.40 -2.71
C GLU A 100 8.78 -17.38 -2.93
N THR A 101 9.10 -18.64 -3.22
CA THR A 101 8.15 -19.73 -3.46
C THR A 101 8.53 -20.92 -2.61
N LEU A 102 7.53 -21.65 -2.11
CA LEU A 102 7.74 -22.90 -1.38
C LEU A 102 7.33 -24.11 -2.21
N THR A 103 8.03 -25.21 -2.02
CA THR A 103 7.66 -26.50 -2.62
C THR A 103 6.33 -26.97 -2.05
N GLY A 104 5.46 -27.48 -2.92
CA GLY A 104 4.15 -28.01 -2.54
C GLY A 104 3.10 -26.97 -2.16
N SER A 105 3.42 -25.68 -2.28
CA SER A 105 2.47 -24.60 -1.97
C SER A 105 1.76 -24.07 -3.22
N THR A 106 0.45 -23.84 -3.11
CA THR A 106 -0.36 -23.14 -4.12
C THR A 106 -0.58 -21.69 -3.71
N GLY A 107 -0.64 -20.77 -4.68
CA GLY A 107 -0.84 -19.34 -4.43
C GLY A 107 0.41 -18.57 -4.02
N ASP A 108 1.59 -19.17 -4.19
CA ASP A 108 2.87 -18.46 -4.15
C ASP A 108 3.18 -17.76 -5.49
N PRO A 109 3.93 -16.65 -5.48
CA PRO A 109 4.51 -16.00 -4.31
C PRO A 109 3.47 -15.26 -3.44
N THR A 110 3.61 -15.36 -2.12
CA THR A 110 2.78 -14.61 -1.18
C THR A 110 3.23 -13.14 -1.17
N ALA A 111 2.58 -12.30 -1.97
CA ALA A 111 2.96 -10.91 -2.20
C ALA A 111 1.79 -9.92 -2.05
N VAL A 112 2.11 -8.70 -1.63
CA VAL A 112 1.20 -7.53 -1.63
C VAL A 112 1.77 -6.41 -2.46
N THR A 113 0.91 -5.73 -3.22
CA THR A 113 1.24 -4.48 -3.92
C THR A 113 0.70 -3.29 -3.12
N PHE A 114 1.49 -2.23 -3.01
CA PHE A 114 1.11 -1.00 -2.32
C PHE A 114 1.71 0.22 -3.02
N THR A 115 1.12 1.39 -2.77
CA THR A 115 1.68 2.68 -3.15
C THR A 115 2.48 3.23 -1.98
N ALA A 116 3.73 3.61 -2.21
CA ALA A 116 4.58 4.21 -1.18
C ALA A 116 3.95 5.52 -0.66
N PRO A 117 3.78 5.70 0.67
CA PRO A 117 3.18 6.89 1.23
C PRO A 117 4.08 8.12 1.03
N PRO A 118 3.55 9.34 1.22
CA PRO A 118 4.33 10.58 1.14
C PRO A 118 5.56 10.62 2.05
N SER A 119 5.52 9.93 3.20
CA SER A 119 6.65 9.79 4.12
C SER A 119 7.83 8.96 3.56
N GLY A 120 7.62 8.26 2.44
CA GLY A 120 8.57 7.29 1.88
C GLY A 120 8.83 6.09 2.78
N SER A 121 8.00 5.87 3.79
CA SER A 121 8.25 4.90 4.86
C SER A 121 7.05 3.99 5.11
N VAL A 122 7.29 2.70 5.28
CA VAL A 122 6.25 1.69 5.59
C VAL A 122 6.74 0.73 6.66
N LEU A 123 5.80 0.08 7.32
CA LEU A 123 6.05 -0.97 8.29
C LEU A 123 5.61 -2.30 7.69
N VAL A 124 6.55 -3.23 7.52
CA VAL A 124 6.31 -4.56 6.94
C VAL A 124 6.23 -5.58 8.06
N SER A 125 5.11 -6.31 8.11
CA SER A 125 4.92 -7.44 9.01
C SER A 125 4.86 -8.73 8.22
N VAL A 126 5.59 -9.73 8.68
CA VAL A 126 5.54 -11.09 8.13
C VAL A 126 5.35 -12.10 9.26
N GLY A 127 4.72 -13.22 8.96
CA GLY A 127 4.60 -14.30 9.92
C GLY A 127 4.00 -15.55 9.33
N ALA A 128 4.16 -16.64 10.07
CA ALA A 128 3.69 -17.97 9.70
C ALA A 128 3.61 -18.89 10.94
N ARG A 129 3.00 -20.06 10.75
CA ARG A 129 3.28 -21.26 11.53
C ARG A 129 4.55 -21.90 10.98
N ILE A 130 5.58 -22.01 11.81
CA ILE A 130 6.94 -22.38 11.42
C ILE A 130 7.37 -23.65 12.17
N SER A 131 7.99 -24.59 11.45
CA SER A 131 8.71 -25.73 12.02
C SER A 131 9.83 -26.18 11.08
N GLY A 132 10.77 -26.98 11.58
CA GLY A 132 11.80 -27.65 10.81
C GLY A 132 11.76 -29.17 10.99
N THR A 133 12.57 -29.89 10.21
CA THR A 133 12.80 -31.33 10.42
C THR A 133 13.94 -31.61 11.39
N ALA A 134 14.84 -30.64 11.63
CA ALA A 134 15.99 -30.78 12.50
C ALA A 134 15.85 -29.94 13.78
N ALA A 135 16.10 -30.56 14.93
CA ALA A 135 16.16 -29.84 16.20
C ALA A 135 17.31 -28.82 16.21
N GLY A 136 17.08 -27.65 16.80
CA GLY A 136 18.11 -26.59 16.92
C GLY A 136 18.45 -25.84 15.64
N VAL A 137 17.86 -26.17 14.48
CA VAL A 137 18.04 -25.45 13.23
C VAL A 137 16.92 -24.45 13.01
N SER A 138 17.28 -23.19 12.71
CA SER A 138 16.32 -22.11 12.48
C SER A 138 15.68 -22.19 11.09
N CYS A 139 14.40 -21.84 11.05
CA CYS A 139 13.58 -21.65 9.86
C CYS A 139 13.17 -20.16 9.84
N LEU A 140 13.43 -19.47 8.74
CA LEU A 140 13.35 -18.01 8.66
C LEU A 140 12.37 -17.59 7.57
N MET A 141 11.47 -16.67 7.91
CA MET A 141 10.60 -15.97 6.96
C MET A 141 10.85 -14.46 7.07
N SER A 142 11.18 -13.81 5.96
CA SER A 142 11.31 -12.35 5.85
C SER A 142 10.54 -11.87 4.61
N ALA A 143 10.82 -10.66 4.12
CA ALA A 143 10.26 -10.18 2.87
C ALA A 143 11.28 -9.40 2.02
N ASN A 144 11.19 -9.57 0.71
CA ASN A 144 11.80 -8.71 -0.28
C ASN A 144 10.84 -7.57 -0.61
N VAL A 145 11.34 -6.33 -0.66
CA VAL A 145 10.57 -5.16 -1.09
C VAL A 145 11.16 -4.64 -2.39
N ARG A 146 10.30 -4.50 -3.40
CA ARG A 146 10.64 -3.95 -4.71
C ARG A 146 9.88 -2.65 -4.97
N THR A 147 10.53 -1.72 -5.68
CA THR A 147 9.89 -0.54 -6.27
C THR A 147 9.89 -0.75 -7.78
N GLY A 148 8.72 -0.93 -8.38
CA GLY A 148 8.62 -1.54 -9.72
C GLY A 148 9.30 -2.92 -9.73
N THR A 149 10.30 -3.10 -10.60
CA THR A 149 11.08 -4.35 -10.71
C THR A 149 12.36 -4.33 -9.88
N THR A 150 12.78 -3.18 -9.35
CA THR A 150 14.06 -3.01 -8.65
C THR A 150 13.95 -3.46 -7.20
N LEU A 151 14.90 -4.27 -6.72
CA LEU A 151 14.97 -4.69 -5.33
C LEU A 151 15.46 -3.53 -4.45
N THR A 152 14.53 -2.94 -3.70
CA THR A 152 14.79 -1.80 -2.80
C THR A 152 15.26 -2.28 -1.43
N LEU A 153 14.74 -3.42 -0.96
CA LEU A 153 15.19 -4.06 0.26
C LEU A 153 15.13 -5.58 0.12
N ALA A 154 16.27 -6.24 0.30
CA ALA A 154 16.34 -7.70 0.32
C ALA A 154 15.85 -8.28 1.66
N ALA A 155 15.31 -9.50 1.62
CA ALA A 155 15.07 -10.33 2.79
C ALA A 155 16.38 -10.57 3.56
N ALA A 156 16.32 -10.56 4.89
CA ALA A 156 17.50 -10.75 5.74
C ALA A 156 17.13 -11.39 7.07
N ASP A 157 18.09 -12.13 7.63
CA ASP A 157 17.92 -12.88 8.89
C ASP A 157 17.62 -11.96 10.08
N THR A 158 18.15 -10.73 10.10
CA THR A 158 17.89 -9.71 11.13
C THR A 158 16.46 -9.17 11.13
N ARG A 159 15.69 -9.44 10.07
CA ARG A 159 14.31 -8.99 9.87
C ARG A 159 13.39 -10.19 9.61
N ALA A 160 13.76 -11.36 10.10
CA ALA A 160 13.00 -12.59 9.90
C ALA A 160 12.13 -12.93 11.12
N ALA A 161 10.95 -13.48 10.86
CA ALA A 161 10.25 -14.31 11.82
C ALA A 161 10.97 -15.66 11.87
N ILE A 162 11.38 -16.07 13.07
CA ILE A 162 12.23 -17.24 13.27
C ILE A 162 11.45 -18.28 14.08
N GLY A 163 11.40 -19.51 13.56
CA GLY A 163 11.03 -20.69 14.33
C GLY A 163 12.20 -21.67 14.35
N SER A 164 12.41 -22.35 15.49
CA SER A 164 13.44 -23.38 15.61
C SER A 164 12.84 -24.65 16.21
N GLY A 165 13.36 -25.79 15.76
CA GLY A 165 12.93 -27.10 16.22
C GLY A 165 11.80 -27.73 15.41
N THR A 166 11.39 -28.91 15.87
CA THR A 166 10.47 -29.81 15.14
C THR A 166 9.00 -29.57 15.46
N SER A 167 8.71 -28.97 16.61
CA SER A 167 7.36 -28.58 17.00
C SER A 167 6.92 -27.32 16.26
N GLN A 168 5.68 -27.31 15.78
CA GLN A 168 5.15 -26.16 15.06
C GLN A 168 4.77 -25.02 16.02
N SER A 169 5.38 -23.86 15.80
CA SER A 169 5.12 -22.63 16.55
C SER A 169 4.62 -21.52 15.64
N SER A 170 3.97 -20.51 16.20
CA SER A 170 3.60 -19.29 15.46
C SER A 170 4.66 -18.24 15.69
N GLY A 171 5.19 -17.66 14.61
CA GLY A 171 6.18 -16.59 14.68
C GLY A 171 5.84 -15.46 13.73
N SER A 172 6.03 -14.23 14.17
CA SER A 172 5.94 -13.03 13.34
C SER A 172 7.03 -12.04 13.70
N THR A 173 7.34 -11.16 12.76
CA THR A 173 8.21 -10.02 12.98
C THR A 173 7.69 -8.81 12.22
N GLN A 174 8.13 -7.63 12.62
CA GLN A 174 7.79 -6.39 11.98
C GLN A 174 9.03 -5.51 11.87
N PHE A 175 9.22 -4.88 10.72
CA PHE A 175 10.37 -4.02 10.46
C PHE A 175 9.99 -2.86 9.54
N GLN A 176 10.65 -1.72 9.75
CA GLN A 176 10.42 -0.52 8.95
C GLN A 176 11.26 -0.55 7.67
N VAL A 177 10.68 -0.02 6.60
CA VAL A 177 11.33 0.20 5.30
C VAL A 177 11.22 1.68 4.98
N ASN A 178 12.37 2.29 4.72
CA ASN A 178 12.50 3.74 4.48
C ASN A 178 13.07 4.00 3.09
N GLY A 179 12.96 5.25 2.64
CA GLY A 179 13.57 5.72 1.39
C GLY A 179 12.81 5.28 0.13
N LEU A 180 11.54 4.88 0.27
CA LEU A 180 10.68 4.63 -0.88
C LEU A 180 10.32 5.96 -1.54
N ALA A 181 10.40 6.02 -2.87
CA ALA A 181 9.93 7.20 -3.60
C ALA A 181 8.42 7.34 -3.41
N ALA A 182 7.97 8.49 -2.89
CA ALA A 182 6.56 8.77 -2.64
C ALA A 182 5.73 8.53 -3.91
N GLY A 183 4.62 7.81 -3.78
CA GLY A 183 3.76 7.47 -4.91
C GLY A 183 4.21 6.30 -5.77
N ALA A 184 5.41 5.77 -5.56
CA ALA A 184 5.88 4.65 -6.34
C ALA A 184 5.10 3.37 -6.01
N VAL A 185 4.78 2.59 -7.04
CA VAL A 185 4.18 1.26 -6.87
C VAL A 185 5.26 0.29 -6.40
N CYS A 186 5.03 -0.30 -5.24
CA CYS A 186 5.95 -1.21 -4.58
C CYS A 186 5.29 -2.57 -4.34
N THR A 187 6.11 -3.60 -4.20
CA THR A 187 5.67 -4.96 -3.88
C THR A 187 6.48 -5.51 -2.73
N ALA A 188 5.80 -6.00 -1.68
CA ALA A 188 6.43 -6.78 -0.62
C ALA A 188 6.10 -8.26 -0.81
N THR A 189 7.12 -9.10 -0.95
CA THR A 189 7.00 -10.53 -1.23
C THR A 189 7.63 -11.33 -0.11
N ALA A 190 6.89 -12.27 0.46
CA ALA A 190 7.43 -13.18 1.47
C ALA A 190 8.61 -13.98 0.90
N ALA A 191 9.63 -14.18 1.72
CA ALA A 191 10.80 -14.95 1.36
C ALA A 191 11.17 -15.90 2.51
N TYR A 192 11.59 -17.11 2.15
CA TYR A 192 11.73 -18.23 3.08
C TYR A 192 13.12 -18.85 2.98
N LYS A 193 13.68 -19.28 4.11
CA LYS A 193 14.99 -19.91 4.20
C LYS A 193 15.02 -20.93 5.34
N SER A 194 15.79 -21.99 5.14
CA SER A 194 16.29 -22.87 6.19
C SER A 194 17.72 -22.46 6.55
N ALA A 195 18.10 -22.46 7.83
CA ALA A 195 19.47 -22.13 8.23
C ALA A 195 20.51 -23.21 7.80
N ALA A 196 20.07 -24.42 7.43
CA ALA A 196 20.93 -25.48 6.95
C ALA A 196 20.22 -26.39 5.93
N THR A 197 20.98 -26.99 5.00
CA THR A 197 20.46 -27.92 3.98
C THR A 197 19.94 -29.24 4.57
N THR A 198 20.38 -29.60 5.78
CA THR A 198 19.90 -30.78 6.53
C THR A 198 18.53 -30.56 7.17
N ASN A 199 17.98 -29.35 7.11
CA ASN A 199 16.70 -29.00 7.67
C ASN A 199 15.72 -28.58 6.55
N THR A 200 14.57 -29.23 6.51
CA THR A 200 13.45 -28.78 5.68
C THR A 200 12.55 -27.90 6.51
N ALA A 201 12.60 -26.59 6.25
CA ALA A 201 11.72 -25.61 6.87
C ALA A 201 10.31 -25.74 6.30
N THR A 202 9.31 -25.72 7.18
CA THR A 202 7.89 -25.78 6.86
C THR A 202 7.22 -24.49 7.30
N PHE A 203 6.43 -23.90 6.41
CA PHE A 203 5.67 -22.68 6.66
C PHE A 203 4.21 -22.88 6.28
N ALA A 204 3.30 -22.57 7.19
CA ALA A 204 1.85 -22.60 6.98
C ALA A 204 1.21 -21.30 7.49
N TYR A 205 -0.01 -20.98 7.04
CA TYR A 205 -0.73 -19.77 7.48
C TYR A 205 0.14 -18.49 7.41
N ARG A 206 0.79 -18.32 6.26
CA ARG A 206 1.79 -17.29 6.00
C ARG A 206 1.08 -15.98 5.70
N PHE A 207 1.67 -14.86 6.09
CA PHE A 207 1.16 -13.56 5.70
C PHE A 207 2.25 -12.52 5.47
N VAL A 208 1.90 -11.52 4.66
CA VAL A 208 2.62 -10.25 4.53
C VAL A 208 1.60 -9.14 4.69
N THR A 209 1.89 -8.20 5.58
CA THR A 209 1.13 -6.96 5.76
C THR A 209 2.08 -5.79 5.57
N VAL A 210 1.66 -4.77 4.82
CA VAL A 210 2.37 -3.50 4.72
C VAL A 210 1.46 -2.41 5.24
N THR A 211 1.90 -1.75 6.30
CA THR A 211 1.20 -0.63 6.92
C THR A 211 1.92 0.67 6.54
N PRO A 212 1.26 1.60 5.84
CA PRO A 212 1.82 2.92 5.56
C PRO A 212 2.14 3.68 6.85
N LEU A 213 3.30 4.32 6.92
CA LEU A 213 3.61 5.31 7.95
C LEU A 213 3.32 6.68 7.35
N THR A 214 2.54 7.51 8.04
CA THR A 214 2.17 8.84 7.57
C THR A 214 3.12 9.89 8.11
#